data_AF-A0A379WRT9-F1
#
_entry.id   AF-A0A379WRT9-F1
#
_cell.length_a   1.000
_cell.length_b   1.000
_cell.length_c   1.000
_cell.angle_alpha   90.00
_cell.angle_beta   90.00
_cell.angle_gamma   90.00
#
_symmetry.space_group_name_H-M   'P 1'
#
loop_
_entity.id
_entity.type
_entity.pdbx_description
1 polymer ?
#
loop_
_entity_poly.entity_id
_entity_poly.type
_entity_poly.pdbx_seq_one_letter_code
_entity_poly.pdbx_strand_id
1 'polypeptide(L)'
;MTLKELLVGFGTQVRSIWMIGLHAFAKRETRMYPEEPVYLPPRYRGRIVLTRDPDGEERCVACNLCAVACPVGCISLQKAETKEWPLVSGIFPH
;
A
#
# COMPACT_ATOMS: atom_id res chain seq x y z
N MET A 1 -16.32 15.41 53.04
CA MET A 1 -15.69 15.51 51.70
C MET A 1 -14.58 16.53 51.78
N THR A 2 -13.34 16.09 51.66
CA THR A 2 -12.14 16.88 51.99
C THR A 2 -11.73 17.78 50.83
N LEU A 3 -11.50 19.07 51.12
CA LEU A 3 -11.09 20.10 50.15
C LEU A 3 -9.84 19.69 49.31
N LYS A 4 -8.98 18.84 49.87
CA LYS A 4 -7.79 18.29 49.21
C LYS A 4 -8.12 17.39 48.01
N GLU A 5 -9.18 16.58 48.08
CA GLU A 5 -9.57 15.69 46.98
C GLU A 5 -10.15 16.47 45.80
N LEU A 6 -10.87 17.56 46.08
CA LEU A 6 -11.45 18.42 45.07
C LEU A 6 -10.38 19.24 44.32
N LEU A 7 -9.33 19.70 45.02
CA LEU A 7 -8.18 20.36 44.40
C LEU A 7 -7.33 19.40 43.56
N VAL A 8 -7.14 18.15 44.00
CA VAL A 8 -6.44 17.12 43.22
C VAL A 8 -7.24 16.74 41.98
N GLY A 9 -8.56 16.56 42.11
CA GLY A 9 -9.45 16.29 40.97
C GLY A 9 -9.51 17.44 39.94
N PHE A 10 -9.53 18.70 40.39
CA PHE A 10 -9.47 19.84 39.47
C PHE A 10 -8.09 19.95 38.78
N GLY A 11 -7.01 19.69 39.52
CA GLY A 11 -5.65 19.70 38.98
C GLY A 11 -5.42 18.67 37.87
N THR A 12 -5.99 17.47 37.97
CA THR A 12 -5.89 16.46 36.90
C THR A 12 -6.70 16.85 35.67
N GLN A 13 -7.86 17.48 35.83
CA GLN A 13 -8.66 17.97 34.70
C GLN A 13 -7.98 19.13 33.97
N VAL A 14 -7.43 20.10 34.70
CA VAL A 14 -6.66 21.21 34.12
C VAL A 14 -5.42 20.68 33.40
N ARG A 15 -4.73 19.68 33.96
CA ARG A 15 -3.59 19.04 33.29
C ARG A 15 -4.00 18.39 31.97
N SER A 16 -5.13 17.69 31.93
CA SER A 16 -5.61 17.04 30.69
C SER A 16 -6.01 18.07 29.64
N ILE A 17 -6.74 19.11 30.03
CA ILE A 17 -7.12 20.22 29.13
C ILE A 17 -5.87 20.94 28.61
N TRP A 18 -4.87 21.15 29.45
CA TRP A 18 -3.59 21.73 29.05
C TRP A 18 -2.88 20.86 28.01
N MET A 19 -2.75 19.55 28.25
CA MET A 19 -2.11 18.62 27.30
C MET A 19 -2.84 18.59 25.95
N ILE A 20 -4.18 18.58 25.96
CA ILE A 20 -4.98 18.60 24.73
C ILE A 20 -4.88 19.96 24.03
N GLY A 21 -4.89 21.06 24.79
CA GLY A 21 -4.74 22.41 24.26
C GLY A 21 -3.40 22.62 23.55
N LEU A 22 -2.33 22.00 24.04
CA LEU A 22 -1.03 22.03 23.37
C LEU A 22 -1.04 21.35 21.98
N HIS A 23 -1.90 20.35 21.75
CA HIS A 23 -2.02 19.73 20.42
C HIS A 23 -2.65 20.65 19.37
N ALA A 24 -3.42 21.67 19.77
CA ALA A 24 -3.99 22.64 18.82
C ALA A 24 -2.91 23.47 18.11
N PHE A 25 -1.74 23.64 18.74
CA PHE A 25 -0.60 24.36 18.19
C PHE A 25 0.45 23.43 17.55
N ALA A 26 0.25 22.11 17.61
CA ALA A 26 1.14 21.15 16.98
C ALA A 26 0.96 21.17 15.45
N LYS A 27 2.06 20.95 14.72
CA LYS A 27 2.01 20.83 13.26
C LYS A 27 1.14 19.63 12.86
N ARG A 28 0.22 19.84 11.92
CA ARG A 28 -0.63 18.78 11.38
C ARG A 28 0.20 17.83 10.51
N GLU A 29 0.18 16.55 10.81
CA GLU A 29 0.86 15.46 10.07
C GLU A 29 0.13 15.04 8.78
N THR A 30 -0.97 15.71 8.41
CA THR A 30 -1.72 15.36 7.20
C THR A 30 -0.96 15.76 5.95
N ARG A 31 -0.80 14.82 5.03
CA ARG A 31 -0.35 15.08 3.66
C ARG A 31 -1.56 15.31 2.77
N MET A 32 -1.49 16.31 1.89
CA MET A 32 -2.55 16.60 0.94
C MET A 32 -2.42 15.66 -0.27
N TYR A 33 -3.18 14.56 -0.28
CA TYR A 33 -3.24 13.68 -1.43
C TYR A 33 -4.34 14.18 -2.39
N PRO A 34 -4.09 14.27 -3.71
CA PRO A 34 -2.98 13.71 -4.49
C PRO A 34 -1.76 14.62 -4.73
N GLU A 35 -1.77 15.86 -4.26
CA GLU A 35 -0.72 16.87 -4.57
C GLU A 35 0.64 16.53 -3.95
N GLU A 36 0.64 15.95 -2.75
CA GLU A 36 1.83 15.53 -2.02
C GLU A 36 1.90 13.98 -2.00
N PRO A 37 2.71 13.36 -2.87
CA PRO A 37 2.84 11.92 -2.92
C PRO A 37 3.53 11.36 -1.67
N VAL A 38 3.11 10.16 -1.26
CA VAL A 38 3.74 9.43 -0.18
C VAL A 38 5.05 8.82 -0.68
N TYR A 39 6.08 8.80 0.16
CA TYR A 39 7.32 8.09 -0.15
C TYR A 39 7.05 6.56 -0.15
N LEU A 40 7.23 5.93 -1.31
CA LEU A 40 7.19 4.47 -1.44
C LEU A 40 8.61 3.91 -1.34
N PRO A 41 8.87 2.94 -0.44
CA PRO A 41 10.19 2.33 -0.34
C PRO A 41 10.51 1.51 -1.61
N PRO A 42 11.80 1.31 -1.96
CA PRO A 42 12.20 0.59 -3.18
C PRO A 42 11.66 -0.85 -3.31
N ARG A 43 11.27 -1.49 -2.20
CA ARG A 43 10.70 -2.84 -2.15
C ARG A 43 9.18 -2.87 -1.95
N TYR A 44 8.51 -1.75 -2.22
CA TYR A 44 7.05 -1.69 -2.16
C TYR A 44 6.43 -2.64 -3.18
N ARG A 45 5.52 -3.50 -2.71
CA ARG A 45 4.81 -4.48 -3.55
C ARG A 45 3.51 -3.86 -4.06
N GLY A 46 3.59 -3.21 -5.22
CA GLY A 46 2.43 -2.65 -5.92
C GLY A 46 1.78 -3.63 -6.89
N ARG A 47 1.30 -3.11 -8.01
CA ARG A 47 0.74 -3.91 -9.11
C ARG A 47 1.81 -4.81 -9.72
N ILE A 48 1.48 -6.09 -9.88
CA ILE A 48 2.31 -7.06 -10.61
C ILE A 48 2.23 -6.72 -12.11
N VAL A 49 3.38 -6.58 -12.76
CA VAL A 49 3.49 -6.30 -14.20
C VAL A 49 4.40 -7.33 -14.85
N LEU A 50 4.06 -7.73 -16.07
CA LEU A 50 4.95 -8.55 -16.90
C LEU A 50 6.04 -7.66 -17.46
N THR A 51 7.30 -8.01 -17.19
CA THR A 51 8.45 -7.28 -17.69
C THR A 51 8.76 -7.71 -19.12
N ARG A 52 9.23 -6.75 -19.93
CA ARG A 52 9.73 -6.98 -21.27
C ARG A 52 11.25 -6.97 -21.26
N ASP A 53 11.87 -7.73 -22.15
CA ASP A 53 13.28 -7.67 -22.44
C ASP A 53 13.65 -6.38 -23.18
N PRO A 54 14.94 -6.03 -23.20
CA PRO A 54 15.43 -4.84 -23.92
C PRO A 54 15.02 -4.81 -25.40
N ASP A 55 14.84 -5.99 -26.00
CA ASP A 55 14.43 -6.18 -27.39
C ASP A 55 12.91 -5.98 -27.62
N GLY A 56 12.15 -5.64 -26.57
CA GLY A 56 10.71 -5.38 -26.62
C GLY A 56 9.83 -6.60 -26.30
N GLU A 57 10.45 -7.76 -26.14
CA GLU A 57 9.82 -9.07 -26.04
C GLU A 57 9.38 -9.41 -24.62
N GLU A 58 8.24 -10.07 -24.46
CA GLU A 58 7.72 -10.46 -23.14
C GLU A 58 8.59 -11.57 -22.52
N ARG A 59 9.01 -11.39 -21.26
CA ARG A 59 9.85 -12.39 -20.55
C ARG A 59 9.11 -13.67 -20.14
N CYS A 60 7.79 -13.69 -20.27
CA CYS A 60 6.97 -14.80 -19.82
C CYS A 60 7.02 -15.94 -20.84
N VAL A 61 7.54 -17.11 -20.44
CA VAL A 61 7.59 -18.32 -21.28
C VAL A 61 6.42 -19.28 -21.03
N ALA A 62 5.36 -18.83 -20.37
CA ALA A 62 4.20 -19.65 -19.99
C ALA A 62 4.56 -20.91 -19.17
N CYS A 63 5.52 -20.82 -18.23
CA CYS A 63 5.98 -21.94 -17.40
C CYS A 63 5.04 -22.32 -16.24
N ASN A 64 3.99 -21.53 -16.00
CA ASN A 64 2.99 -21.73 -14.94
C ASN A 64 3.50 -21.68 -13.48
N LEU A 65 4.78 -21.35 -13.25
CA LEU A 65 5.36 -21.28 -11.89
C LEU A 65 4.72 -20.19 -11.02
N CYS A 66 4.34 -19.06 -11.61
CA CYS A 66 3.70 -17.96 -10.88
C CYS A 66 2.29 -18.33 -10.37
N ALA A 67 1.52 -19.12 -11.12
CA ALA A 67 0.21 -19.58 -10.69
C ALA A 67 0.32 -20.60 -9.56
N VAL A 68 1.28 -21.53 -9.64
CA VAL A 68 1.55 -22.53 -8.59
C VAL A 68 2.05 -21.86 -7.30
N ALA A 69 2.88 -20.83 -7.41
CA ALA A 69 3.40 -20.10 -6.25
C ALA A 69 2.37 -19.15 -5.60
N CYS A 70 1.24 -18.88 -6.26
CA CYS A 70 0.24 -17.95 -5.76
C CYS A 70 -0.51 -18.56 -4.57
N PRO A 71 -0.43 -17.97 -3.36
CA PRO A 71 -1.04 -18.57 -2.17
C PRO A 71 -2.58 -18.56 -2.20
N VAL A 72 -3.17 -17.63 -2.96
CA VAL A 72 -4.62 -17.46 -3.09
C VAL A 72 -5.18 -17.96 -4.42
N GLY A 73 -4.33 -18.48 -5.31
CA GLY A 73 -4.76 -19.01 -6.61
C GLY A 73 -5.43 -17.98 -7.54
N CYS A 74 -5.11 -16.69 -7.43
CA CYS A 74 -5.75 -15.63 -8.23
C CYS A 74 -5.12 -15.42 -9.62
N ILE A 75 -4.07 -16.17 -9.95
CA ILE A 75 -3.37 -16.08 -11.24
C ILE A 75 -3.84 -17.25 -12.13
N SER A 76 -4.42 -16.91 -13.27
CA SER A 76 -4.76 -17.86 -14.34
C SER A 76 -3.85 -17.61 -15.54
N LEU A 77 -3.32 -18.68 -16.13
CA LEU A 77 -2.40 -18.61 -17.27
C LEU A 77 -2.84 -19.59 -18.35
N GLN A 78 -2.96 -19.10 -19.58
CA GLN A 78 -3.24 -19.90 -20.77
C GLN A 78 -2.10 -19.67 -21.76
N LYS A 79 -1.53 -20.78 -22.26
CA LYS A 79 -0.48 -20.71 -23.28
C LYS A 79 -1.14 -20.56 -24.65
N ALA A 80 -0.83 -19.48 -25.35
CA ALA A 80 -1.18 -19.31 -26.75
C ALA A 80 -0.01 -19.75 -27.64
N GLU A 81 -0.31 -20.43 -28.74
CA GLU A 81 0.67 -20.72 -29.80
C GLU A 81 0.44 -19.72 -30.92
N THR A 82 1.28 -18.69 -31.02
CA THR A 82 1.31 -17.83 -32.21
C THR A 82 2.56 -18.12 -33.04
N LYS A 83 2.38 -18.20 -34.37
CA LYS A 83 3.47 -18.30 -35.36
C LYS A 83 4.11 -16.95 -35.68
N GLU A 84 3.53 -15.86 -35.18
CA GLU A 84 4.03 -14.51 -35.34
C GLU A 84 3.98 -13.83 -33.98
N TRP A 85 5.17 -13.49 -33.47
CA TRP A 85 5.38 -12.87 -32.19
C TRP A 85 4.40 -11.68 -31.94
N PRO A 86 3.56 -11.67 -30.87
CA PRO A 86 3.94 -11.78 -29.46
C PRO A 86 3.10 -12.81 -28.64
N LEU A 87 3.76 -13.55 -27.74
CA LEU A 87 3.20 -14.74 -27.09
C LEU A 87 2.25 -14.49 -25.90
N VAL A 88 2.07 -13.27 -25.38
CA VAL A 88 1.12 -13.01 -24.28
C VAL A 88 0.40 -11.66 -24.37
N SER A 89 -0.22 -11.31 -25.50
CA SER A 89 -1.19 -10.19 -25.56
C SER A 89 -2.57 -10.51 -24.94
N GLY A 90 -2.67 -11.57 -24.15
CA GLY A 90 -3.91 -12.04 -23.53
C GLY A 90 -3.85 -11.95 -22.02
N ILE A 91 -3.70 -10.75 -21.46
CA ILE A 91 -3.77 -10.58 -20.00
C ILE A 91 -5.20 -10.70 -19.45
N PHE A 92 -6.23 -10.90 -20.29
CA PHE A 92 -7.59 -11.26 -19.87
C PHE A 92 -8.39 -11.89 -21.02
N PRO A 93 -8.83 -13.16 -20.93
CA PRO A 93 -10.13 -13.57 -21.43
C PRO A 93 -11.10 -13.58 -20.24
N HIS A 94 -11.37 -12.40 -19.67
CA HIS A 94 -12.58 -12.02 -18.92
C HIS A 94 -12.49 -10.55 -18.49
#